data_AF-A0A8T7ACP7-F1
#
_entry.id   AF-A0A8T7ACP7-F1
#
_cell.length_a   1.000
_cell.length_b   1.000
_cell.length_c   1.000
_cell.angle_alpha   90.00
_cell.angle_beta   90.00
_cell.angle_gamma   90.00
#
_symmetry.space_group_name_H-M   'P 1'
#
loop_
_entity.id
_entity.type
_entity.pdbx_description
1 polymer ?
#
loop_
_entity_poly.entity_id
_entity_poly.type
_entity_poly.pdbx_seq_one_letter_code
_entity_poly.pdbx_strand_id
1 'polypeptide(L)'
;AVFEPNNHPLWLKITTVVEDYLLRLWRAGALAGAKPEEAFFVQCGRGVSMTDDDILAGRLFVEIGMATIRPAEFIILKITHNLSANR
;
A
#
# COMPACT_ATOMS: atom_id res chain seq x y z
N ALA A 1 2.79 -10.05 8.43
CA ALA A 1 3.80 -10.91 7.80
C ALA A 1 5.17 -10.29 8.06
N VAL A 2 5.89 -10.74 9.10
CA VAL A 2 7.19 -10.15 9.50
C VAL A 2 8.37 -10.98 8.97
N PHE A 3 8.11 -12.15 8.39
CA PHE A 3 9.13 -13.11 7.92
C PHE A 3 8.80 -13.72 6.55
N GLU A 4 7.88 -13.11 5.80
CA GLU A 4 7.56 -13.58 4.45
C GLU A 4 8.59 -12.99 3.46
N PRO A 5 9.07 -13.75 2.46
CA PRO A 5 10.00 -13.24 1.47
C PRO A 5 9.42 -12.02 0.73
N ASN A 6 10.26 -11.02 0.45
CA ASN A 6 9.87 -9.84 -0.32
C ASN A 6 9.65 -10.19 -1.80
N ASN A 7 8.51 -10.81 -2.11
CA ASN A 7 8.19 -11.35 -3.42
C ASN A 7 6.71 -11.12 -3.80
N HIS A 8 6.38 -11.45 -5.05
CA HIS A 8 5.06 -11.21 -5.63
C HIS A 8 3.88 -11.77 -4.78
N PRO A 9 3.93 -13.00 -4.23
CA PRO A 9 2.89 -13.48 -3.30
C PRO A 9 2.64 -12.55 -2.10
N LEU A 10 3.70 -12.05 -1.45
CA LEU A 10 3.58 -11.12 -0.33
C LEU A 10 2.98 -9.78 -0.79
N TRP A 11 3.43 -9.27 -1.94
CA TRP A 11 2.93 -8.01 -2.49
C TRP A 11 1.44 -8.08 -2.78
N LEU A 12 0.98 -9.14 -3.45
CA LEU A 12 -0.44 -9.37 -3.74
C LEU A 12 -1.26 -9.44 -2.45
N LYS A 13 -0.80 -10.21 -1.46
CA LYS A 13 -1.47 -10.33 -0.16
C LYS A 13 -1.63 -8.98 0.53
N ILE A 14 -0.58 -8.15 0.53
CA ILE A 14 -0.63 -6.83 1.15
C ILE A 14 -1.56 -5.90 0.39
N THR A 15 -1.47 -5.86 -0.94
CA THR A 15 -2.37 -5.07 -1.79
C THR A 15 -3.82 -5.43 -1.52
N THR A 16 -4.19 -6.71 -1.56
CA THR A 16 -5.56 -7.17 -1.30
C THR A 16 -6.07 -6.76 0.08
N VAL A 17 -5.26 -6.94 1.14
CA VAL A 17 -5.68 -6.59 2.50
C VAL A 17 -5.90 -5.09 2.65
N VAL A 18 -5.06 -4.26 2.03
CA VAL A 18 -5.19 -2.80 2.09
C VAL A 18 -6.39 -2.34 1.25
N GLU A 19 -6.57 -2.88 0.04
CA GLU A 19 -7.73 -2.59 -0.82
C GLU A 19 -9.05 -2.93 -0.11
N ASP A 20 -9.15 -4.10 0.53
CA ASP A 20 -10.34 -4.50 1.28
C ASP A 20 -10.66 -3.55 2.45
N TYR A 21 -9.63 -2.98 3.07
CA TYR A 21 -9.81 -1.98 4.12
C TYR A 21 -10.30 -0.64 3.56
N LEU A 22 -9.65 -0.14 2.51
CA LEU A 22 -10.03 1.13 1.86
C LEU A 22 -11.41 1.05 1.22
N LEU A 23 -11.78 -0.10 0.65
CA LEU A 23 -13.11 -0.35 0.13
C LEU A 23 -14.18 -0.26 1.21
N ARG A 24 -13.92 -0.77 2.42
CA ARG A 24 -14.82 -0.61 3.57
C ARG A 24 -14.96 0.85 3.99
N LEU A 25 -13.86 1.60 4.01
CA LEU A 25 -13.89 3.04 4.31
C LEU A 25 -14.68 3.84 3.27
N TRP A 26 -14.48 3.55 1.99
CA TRP A 26 -15.25 4.18 0.91
C TRP A 26 -16.74 3.87 1.01
N ARG A 27 -17.12 2.60 1.25
CA ARG A 27 -18.52 2.21 1.48
C ARG A 27 -19.15 2.88 2.70
N ALA A 28 -18.35 3.19 3.71
CA ALA A 28 -18.77 3.95 4.90
C ALA A 28 -18.86 5.46 4.66
N GLY A 29 -18.56 5.94 3.45
CA GLY A 29 -18.58 7.36 3.10
C GLY A 29 -17.38 8.15 3.64
N ALA A 30 -16.29 7.48 4.03
CA ALA A 30 -15.08 8.17 4.53
C ALA A 30 -14.16 8.67 3.40
N LEU A 31 -14.28 8.09 2.20
CA LEU A 31 -13.50 8.47 1.01
C LEU A 31 -14.42 9.06 -0.06
N ALA A 32 -13.92 10.08 -0.76
CA ALA A 32 -14.60 10.75 -1.87
C ALA A 32 -14.46 9.95 -3.17
N GLY A 33 -15.46 9.97 -4.05
CA GLY A 33 -15.43 9.31 -5.36
C GLY A 33 -16.70 8.51 -5.62
N ALA A 34 -17.19 8.54 -6.87
CA ALA A 34 -18.38 7.80 -7.27
C ALA A 34 -18.10 6.29 -7.42
N LYS A 35 -16.83 5.93 -7.60
CA LYS A 35 -16.33 4.55 -7.68
C LYS A 35 -15.08 4.37 -6.80
N PRO A 36 -14.75 3.14 -6.36
CA PRO A 36 -13.54 2.89 -5.57
C PRO A 36 -12.26 3.39 -6.24
N GLU A 37 -12.16 3.26 -7.56
CA GLU A 37 -10.95 3.64 -8.32
C GLU A 37 -10.74 5.16 -8.39
N GLU A 38 -11.79 5.95 -8.12
CA GLU A 38 -11.72 7.41 -7.96
C GLU A 38 -11.37 7.81 -6.52
N ALA A 39 -11.56 6.89 -5.57
CA ALA A 39 -11.43 7.13 -4.14
C ALA A 39 -10.08 6.73 -3.58
N PHE A 40 -9.47 5.67 -4.10
CA PHE A 40 -8.16 5.22 -3.68
C PHE A 40 -7.48 4.35 -4.72
N PHE A 41 -6.18 4.16 -4.55
CA PHE A 41 -5.41 3.10 -5.21
C PHE A 41 -4.38 2.52 -4.25
N VAL A 42 -3.97 1.28 -4.51
CA VAL A 42 -2.89 0.61 -3.80
C VAL A 42 -1.94 0.00 -4.82
N GLN A 43 -0.65 0.26 -4.67
CA GLN A 43 0.39 -0.25 -5.56
C GLN A 43 1.51 -0.89 -4.74
N CYS A 44 1.85 -2.13 -5.08
CA CYS A 44 2.96 -2.85 -4.50
C CYS A 44 3.60 -3.75 -5.55
N GLY A 45 4.83 -3.48 -5.94
CA GLY A 45 5.56 -4.35 -6.85
C GLY A 45 6.86 -3.78 -7.40
N ARG A 46 7.67 -4.68 -7.96
CA ARG A 46 8.90 -4.34 -8.70
C ARG A 46 8.57 -3.51 -9.93
N GLY A 47 9.26 -2.37 -10.10
CA GLY A 47 9.02 -1.42 -11.20
C GLY A 47 7.74 -0.61 -11.06
N VAL A 48 6.99 -0.77 -9.96
CA VAL A 48 5.79 -0.01 -9.64
C VAL A 48 6.05 0.86 -8.41
N SER A 49 6.22 0.24 -7.24
CA SER A 49 6.50 0.93 -5.97
C SER A 49 7.94 0.73 -5.48
N MET A 50 8.67 -0.24 -6.05
CA MET A 50 10.00 -0.66 -5.60
C MET A 50 10.94 -0.87 -6.79
N THR A 51 12.21 -0.52 -6.59
CA THR A 51 13.32 -0.88 -7.48
C THR A 51 13.92 -2.24 -7.09
N ASP A 52 14.82 -2.77 -7.92
CA ASP A 52 15.61 -3.96 -7.56
C ASP A 52 16.47 -3.73 -6.32
N ASP A 53 17.06 -2.55 -6.20
CA ASP A 53 17.89 -2.18 -5.04
C ASP A 53 17.06 -2.13 -3.75
N ASP A 54 15.79 -1.70 -3.83
CA ASP A 54 14.89 -1.75 -2.67
C ASP A 54 14.63 -3.19 -2.22
N ILE A 55 14.34 -4.07 -3.17
CA ILE A 55 14.04 -5.48 -2.87
C ILE A 55 15.28 -6.18 -2.30
N LEU A 56 16.45 -5.97 -2.90
CA LEU A 56 17.73 -6.51 -2.42
C LEU A 56 18.11 -5.98 -1.04
N ALA A 57 17.82 -4.71 -0.76
CA ALA A 57 18.00 -4.10 0.56
C ALA A 57 16.94 -4.54 1.59
N GLY A 58 16.03 -5.46 1.23
CA GLY A 58 14.97 -5.92 2.11
C GLY A 58 13.92 -4.84 2.43
N ARG A 59 13.80 -3.82 1.58
CA ARG A 59 12.79 -2.77 1.69
C ARG A 59 11.55 -3.16 0.93
N LEU A 60 10.40 -3.05 1.60
CA LEU A 60 9.09 -3.22 1.01
C LEU A 60 8.38 -1.86 1.01
N PHE A 61 8.00 -1.37 -0.16
CA PHE A 61 7.22 -0.15 -0.31
C PHE A 61 5.85 -0.45 -0.89
N VAL A 62 4.83 0.08 -0.22
CA VAL A 62 3.44 0.08 -0.66
C VAL A 62 3.06 1.54 -0.86
N GLU A 63 2.60 1.88 -2.05
CA GLU A 63 2.10 3.21 -2.36
C GLU A 63 0.58 3.20 -2.27
N ILE A 64 0.02 4.16 -1.52
CA ILE A 64 -1.42 4.27 -1.29
C ILE A 64 -1.81 5.72 -1.55
N GLY A 65 -2.70 5.94 -2.51
CA GLY A 65 -3.40 7.21 -2.68
C GLY A 65 -4.83 7.08 -2.17
N MET A 66 -5.33 8.11 -1.50
CA MET A 66 -6.72 8.19 -1.05
C MET A 66 -7.27 9.61 -1.13
N ALA A 67 -8.52 9.74 -1.54
CA ALA A 67 -9.26 11.00 -1.57
C ALA A 67 -10.18 11.08 -0.34
N THR A 68 -9.82 11.89 0.65
CA THR A 68 -10.60 12.06 1.89
C THR A 68 -11.67 13.15 1.75
N ILE A 69 -12.77 13.02 2.48
CA ILE A 69 -13.84 14.05 2.50
C ILE A 69 -13.46 15.19 3.48
N ARG A 70 -12.75 16.22 2.97
CA ARG A 70 -12.44 17.60 3.50
C ARG A 70 -11.10 17.86 4.24
N PRO A 71 -10.55 19.10 4.10
CA PRO A 71 -10.22 19.78 2.84
C PRO A 71 -8.80 19.37 2.38
N ALA A 72 -8.74 18.74 1.20
CA ALA A 72 -7.57 18.63 0.31
C ALA A 72 -6.18 18.46 0.96
N GLU A 73 -5.93 17.33 1.61
CA GLU A 73 -4.57 16.88 1.90
C GLU A 73 -4.44 15.40 1.53
N PHE A 74 -3.53 15.08 0.60
CA PHE A 74 -3.17 13.69 0.33
C PHE A 74 -2.28 13.20 1.49
N ILE A 75 -2.71 12.15 2.18
CA ILE A 75 -1.88 11.49 3.17
C ILE A 75 -1.10 10.37 2.45
N ILE A 76 0.18 10.60 2.21
CA ILE A 76 1.09 9.56 1.71
C ILE A 76 1.54 8.72 2.91
N LEU A 77 0.95 7.53 3.06
CA LEU A 77 1.36 6.56 4.06
C LEU A 77 2.48 5.69 3.50
N LYS A 78 3.74 6.08 3.74
CA LYS A 78 4.90 5.25 3.42
C LYS A 78 5.18 4.27 4.56
N ILE A 79 4.62 3.07 4.46
CA ILE A 79 4.90 1.99 5.41
C ILE A 79 6.24 1.36 5.03
N THR A 80 7.23 1.48 5.93
CA THR A 80 8.54 0.83 5.76
C THR A 80 8.66 -0.29 6.77
N HIS A 81 8.94 -1.51 6.28
CA HIS A 81 9.33 -2.62 7.13
C HIS A 81 10.80 -2.93 6.87
N ASN A 82 11.65 -2.81 7.89
CA ASN A 82 13.06 -3.14 7.80
C ASN A 82 13.22 -4.62 8.18
N LEU A 83 13.51 -5.47 7.20
CA LEU A 83 13.68 -6.91 7.38
C LEU A 83 15.04 -7.28 8.02
N SER A 84 15.87 -6.31 8.41
CA SER A 84 17.14 -6.59 9.12
C SER A 84 16.91 -6.89 10.60
N ALA A 85 16.59 -8.15 10.88
CA ALA A 85 16.88 -8.77 12.15
C ALA A 85 17.73 -10.02 11.91
N ASN A 86 19.05 -9.84 11.74
CA ASN A 86 20.00 -10.69 12.44
C ASN A 86 21.44 -10.16 12.42
N ARG A 87 22.03 -10.17 13.62
CA ARG A 87 23.44 -10.46 13.85
C ARG A 87 23.77 -11.88 13.42
#